data_AF-A0A150R1S0-F1
#
_entry.id   AF-A0A150R1S0-F1
#
_cell.length_a   1.000
_cell.length_b   1.000
_cell.length_c   1.000
_cell.angle_alpha   90.00
_cell.angle_beta   90.00
_cell.angle_gamma   90.00
#
_symmetry.space_group_name_H-M   'P 1'
#
loop_
_entity.id
_entity.type
_entity.pdbx_description
1 polymer ?
#
loop_
_entity_poly.entity_id
_entity_poly.type
_entity_poly.pdbx_seq_one_letter_code
_entity_poly.pdbx_strand_id
1 'polypeptide(L)'
;MADPTTESPQPEAAPDAAQSIALHSIEFRSDHGLLKDCKGESGWRNAGDPCPRPEWTSKVAAPVSISMGRSLVIRVGLESRGGASSAGPTSIRAVGPAGLTFESRSLAPGGGPLDLVSSRKLARRIQKFTLNLSWSAGGGAPVSPSRTSNLVYVTMGRPQTDKQHIWQEDGVTLKRMDRAVSWIEPLNTLDPHEIVNGLLARFPIYTLQPSPRVPRQYHHPTYLNSEGGAWAMTDYVQETGECQAIVRLVRGMLRQLGIPGRTRMIVVWGDPNVDGGRRTLSADLEQRPWAGLDVTRTVGDRVWRAALVDGPVEEGRTYPASHTRLPDGTLSPGLNRYEAALEFSHGGRTRYYAGGAGVFDSVEPILGVFWGLIWFSSAPNDGYRVEKIVTIYRR
;
A
#
# COMPACT_ATOMS: atom_id res chain seq x y z
N MET A 1 27.96 49.55 78.92
CA MET A 1 28.06 48.11 78.59
C MET A 1 26.89 47.77 77.70
N ALA A 2 27.15 47.63 76.40
CA ALA A 2 26.20 47.13 75.41
C ALA A 2 26.98 46.06 74.62
N ASP A 3 26.42 44.87 74.58
CA ASP A 3 27.01 43.66 74.00
C ASP A 3 26.48 43.51 72.57
N PRO A 4 27.31 43.60 71.52
CA PRO A 4 26.88 43.33 70.16
C PRO A 4 27.50 42.02 69.70
N THR A 5 26.69 40.98 69.50
CA THR A 5 26.80 40.04 68.37
C THR A 5 25.82 38.89 68.57
N THR A 6 24.66 38.97 67.92
CA THR A 6 23.88 37.78 67.58
C THR A 6 24.04 37.60 66.08
N GLU A 7 24.93 36.70 65.66
CA GLU A 7 25.04 36.26 64.28
C GLU A 7 23.75 35.53 63.90
N SER A 8 23.06 36.04 62.87
CA SER A 8 21.95 35.34 62.23
C SER A 8 22.48 34.07 61.55
N PRO A 9 21.81 32.91 61.67
CA PRO A 9 22.22 31.69 60.99
C PRO A 9 22.15 31.90 59.47
N GLN A 10 23.28 31.59 58.82
CA GLN A 10 23.42 31.56 57.37
C GLN A 10 22.43 30.52 56.80
N PRO A 11 21.63 30.86 55.76
CA PRO A 11 20.69 29.91 55.19
C PRO A 11 21.45 28.69 54.63
N GLU A 12 21.03 27.50 55.02
CA GLU A 12 21.50 26.23 54.45
C GLU A 12 21.45 26.32 52.92
N ALA A 13 22.57 25.96 52.29
CA ALA A 13 22.64 25.86 50.84
C ALA A 13 21.53 24.92 50.36
N ALA A 14 20.70 25.40 49.43
CA ALA A 14 19.66 24.59 48.82
C ALA A 14 20.28 23.29 48.29
N PRO A 15 19.66 22.12 48.52
CA PRO A 15 20.19 20.85 48.07
C PRO A 15 20.45 20.91 46.55
N ASP A 16 21.64 20.51 46.13
CA ASP A 16 22.02 20.44 44.73
C ASP A 16 20.93 19.68 43.97
N ALA A 17 20.33 20.34 42.97
CA ALA A 17 19.25 19.74 42.19
C ALA A 17 19.76 18.44 41.56
N ALA A 18 19.10 17.32 41.90
CA ALA A 18 19.46 16.01 41.39
C ALA A 18 19.50 16.03 39.86
N GLN A 19 20.62 15.57 39.30
CA GLN A 19 20.84 15.58 37.87
C GLN A 19 19.82 14.68 37.15
N SER A 20 19.26 15.19 36.06
CA SER A 20 18.27 14.49 35.24
C SER A 20 18.57 14.62 33.75
N ILE A 21 18.09 13.68 32.96
CA ILE A 21 18.18 13.73 31.50
C ILE A 21 16.79 14.04 30.93
N ALA A 22 16.67 15.13 30.19
CA ALA A 22 15.51 15.40 29.36
C ALA A 22 15.70 14.78 27.97
N LEU A 23 14.75 13.96 27.54
CA LEU A 23 14.65 13.42 26.19
C LEU A 23 13.68 14.29 25.38
N HIS A 24 14.21 15.05 24.43
CA HIS A 24 13.46 16.02 23.65
C HIS A 24 12.92 15.46 22.34
N SER A 25 13.68 14.58 21.71
CA SER A 25 13.33 14.07 20.39
C SER A 25 13.94 12.71 20.08
N ILE A 26 13.28 11.99 19.16
CA ILE A 26 13.83 10.79 18.51
C ILE A 26 13.62 10.95 17.01
N GLU A 27 14.70 10.93 16.24
CA GLU A 27 14.69 10.91 14.78
C GLU A 27 15.12 9.54 14.26
N PHE A 28 14.33 8.90 13.40
CA PHE A 28 14.61 7.57 12.87
C PHE A 28 15.43 7.64 11.59
N ARG A 29 16.75 7.47 11.72
CA ARG A 29 17.70 7.46 10.60
C ARG A 29 17.50 6.27 9.65
N SER A 30 16.91 5.19 10.13
CA SER A 30 16.57 4.01 9.33
C SER A 30 15.23 4.12 8.59
N ASP A 31 14.45 5.19 8.80
CA ASP A 31 13.21 5.43 8.07
C ASP A 31 13.49 5.69 6.58
N HIS A 32 12.58 5.23 5.71
CA HIS A 32 12.70 5.51 4.28
C HIS A 32 12.57 7.00 3.94
N GLY A 33 11.88 7.79 4.77
CA GLY A 33 11.58 9.20 4.53
C GLY A 33 10.54 9.43 3.43
N LEU A 34 9.68 8.44 3.17
CA LEU A 34 8.71 8.48 2.09
C LEU A 34 7.27 8.64 2.57
N LEU A 35 6.98 8.37 3.85
CA LEU A 35 5.62 8.40 4.37
C LEU A 35 5.08 9.82 4.43
N LYS A 36 3.84 9.99 3.96
CA LYS A 36 3.11 11.26 3.92
C LYS A 36 1.71 11.12 4.51
N ASP A 37 1.05 12.26 4.71
CA ASP A 37 -0.32 12.35 5.23
C ASP A 37 -0.47 11.62 6.57
N CYS A 38 0.45 11.91 7.50
CA CYS A 38 0.46 11.28 8.81
C CYS A 38 -0.75 11.63 9.70
N LYS A 39 -1.59 12.59 9.27
CA LYS A 39 -2.86 12.94 9.92
C LYS A 39 -4.07 12.24 9.28
N GLY A 40 -3.89 11.63 8.10
CA GLY A 40 -4.94 10.89 7.40
C GLY A 40 -6.03 11.76 6.78
N GLU A 41 -5.72 13.01 6.45
CA GLU A 41 -6.68 14.01 5.99
C GLU A 41 -6.97 13.90 4.49
N SER A 42 -6.09 13.24 3.72
CA SER A 42 -6.18 13.16 2.25
C SER A 42 -6.90 11.92 1.73
N GLY A 43 -7.45 11.09 2.63
CA GLY A 43 -8.14 9.86 2.26
C GLY A 43 -7.22 8.89 1.50
N TRP A 44 -7.62 8.51 0.28
CA TRP A 44 -6.85 7.59 -0.58
C TRP A 44 -5.92 8.29 -1.56
N ARG A 45 -5.95 9.62 -1.67
CA ARG A 45 -5.13 10.39 -2.61
C ARG A 45 -3.64 10.32 -2.23
N ASN A 46 -2.75 10.43 -3.23
CA ASN A 46 -1.32 10.62 -3.00
C ASN A 46 -1.02 12.09 -2.67
N ALA A 47 -1.56 12.58 -1.55
CA ALA A 47 -1.44 13.98 -1.13
C ALA A 47 -0.97 14.06 0.34
N GLY A 48 -0.97 15.28 0.88
CA GLY A 48 -0.52 15.58 2.23
C GLY A 48 0.99 15.77 2.36
N ASP A 49 1.38 16.41 3.46
CA ASP A 49 2.78 16.70 3.76
C ASP A 49 3.54 15.43 4.17
N PRO A 50 4.86 15.39 3.93
CA PRO A 50 5.73 14.41 4.57
C PRO A 50 5.53 14.38 6.08
N CYS A 51 5.63 13.18 6.66
CA CYS A 51 5.56 13.01 8.09
C CYS A 51 6.66 13.84 8.80
N PRO A 52 6.35 14.48 9.93
CA PRO A 52 7.25 15.44 10.56
C PRO A 52 8.53 14.77 11.06
N ARG A 53 9.63 15.52 11.01
CA ARG A 53 10.92 15.15 11.61
C ARG A 53 11.29 16.18 12.69
N PRO A 54 11.80 15.76 13.86
CA PRO A 54 11.96 14.38 14.32
C PRO A 54 10.61 13.66 14.47
N GLU A 55 10.59 12.35 14.21
CA GLU A 55 9.34 11.58 14.20
C GLU A 55 8.79 11.37 15.63
N TRP A 56 9.56 11.66 16.67
CA TRP A 56 9.04 11.75 18.02
C TRP A 56 9.51 13.03 18.73
N THR A 57 8.58 13.66 19.44
CA THR A 57 8.78 14.67 20.48
C THR A 57 7.72 14.45 21.57
N SER A 58 7.77 15.21 22.67
CA SER A 58 6.71 15.18 23.69
C SER A 58 5.31 15.60 23.18
N LYS A 59 5.23 16.26 22.02
CA LYS A 59 3.97 16.75 21.42
C LYS A 59 3.51 15.96 20.20
N VAL A 60 4.42 15.23 19.56
CA VAL A 60 4.19 14.61 18.24
C VAL A 60 4.81 13.22 18.21
N ALA A 61 4.08 12.23 17.72
CA ALA A 61 4.61 10.92 17.38
C ALA A 61 4.12 10.54 15.98
N ALA A 62 5.02 10.63 15.01
CA ALA A 62 4.77 10.25 13.63
C ALA A 62 5.17 8.78 13.39
N PRO A 63 4.38 8.04 12.58
CA PRO A 63 4.77 6.71 12.12
C PRO A 63 5.96 6.73 11.19
N VAL A 64 6.70 5.63 11.16
CA VAL A 64 7.86 5.41 10.29
C VAL A 64 7.72 4.14 9.48
N SER A 65 8.45 4.03 8.37
CA SER A 65 8.51 2.84 7.52
C SER A 65 9.94 2.38 7.33
N ILE A 66 10.22 1.11 7.61
CA ILE A 66 11.58 0.58 7.66
C ILE A 66 11.63 -0.79 7.00
N SER A 67 12.66 -1.05 6.20
CA SER A 67 12.85 -2.37 5.58
C SER A 67 13.16 -3.43 6.64
N MET A 68 12.55 -4.61 6.50
CA MET A 68 12.77 -5.76 7.35
C MET A 68 14.25 -6.21 7.35
N GLY A 69 14.69 -6.87 8.43
CA GLY A 69 16.07 -7.35 8.54
C GLY A 69 17.14 -6.26 8.67
N ARG A 70 16.75 -4.99 8.87
CA ARG A 70 17.65 -3.86 9.17
C ARG A 70 17.70 -3.59 10.67
N SER A 71 18.81 -3.05 11.15
CA SER A 71 18.86 -2.45 12.49
C SER A 71 18.09 -1.13 12.48
N LEU A 72 17.40 -0.84 13.57
CA LEU A 72 16.86 0.49 13.82
C LEU A 72 18.03 1.42 14.18
N VAL A 73 18.06 2.58 13.56
CA VAL A 73 19.03 3.64 13.88
C VAL A 73 18.24 4.87 14.25
N ILE A 74 18.44 5.36 15.48
CA ILE A 74 17.76 6.55 16.00
C ILE A 74 18.77 7.60 16.42
N ARG A 75 18.47 8.87 16.16
CA ARG A 75 19.15 10.01 16.79
C ARG A 75 18.28 10.51 17.92
N VAL A 76 18.81 10.51 19.14
CA VAL A 76 18.11 11.09 20.29
C VAL A 76 18.63 12.50 20.57
N GLY A 77 17.71 13.43 20.78
CA GLY A 77 18.01 14.77 21.30
C GLY A 77 17.89 14.75 22.82
N LEU A 78 18.99 14.96 23.52
CA LEU A 78 19.05 14.95 24.98
C LEU A 78 19.38 16.35 25.51
N GLU A 79 19.14 16.57 26.79
CA GLU A 79 19.62 17.74 27.53
C GLU A 79 19.84 17.31 28.98
N SER A 80 21.01 17.61 29.55
CA SER A 80 21.25 17.38 30.98
C SER A 80 20.75 18.57 31.78
N ARG A 81 19.91 18.33 32.81
CA ARG A 81 19.37 19.37 33.68
C ARG A 81 19.80 19.15 35.12
N GLY A 82 20.30 20.21 35.76
CA GLY A 82 20.73 20.22 37.17
C GLY A 82 22.08 19.54 37.42
N GLY A 83 22.76 19.95 38.51
CA GLY A 83 23.97 19.33 39.05
C GLY A 83 25.28 20.05 38.74
N ALA A 84 26.04 20.40 39.79
CA ALA A 84 27.46 20.72 39.70
C ALA A 84 28.29 19.51 39.25
N SER A 85 29.53 19.76 38.80
CA SER A 85 30.50 18.92 38.08
C SER A 85 30.80 17.48 38.55
N SER A 86 30.10 16.89 39.52
CA SER A 86 30.40 15.55 40.02
C SER A 86 29.54 14.46 39.36
N ALA A 87 30.13 13.79 38.36
CA ALA A 87 29.71 12.52 37.76
C ALA A 87 28.29 12.49 37.15
N GLY A 88 28.11 13.23 36.06
CA GLY A 88 26.90 13.09 35.25
C GLY A 88 26.69 11.68 34.69
N PRO A 89 25.44 11.34 34.31
CA PRO A 89 25.14 10.04 33.73
C PRO A 89 26.07 9.78 32.55
N THR A 90 26.82 8.69 32.63
CA THR A 90 27.80 8.32 31.60
C THR A 90 27.16 7.56 30.45
N SER A 91 25.95 7.05 30.65
CA SER A 91 25.27 6.17 29.70
C SER A 91 23.77 6.43 29.61
N ILE A 92 23.20 6.07 28.46
CA ILE A 92 21.76 6.03 28.25
C ILE A 92 21.38 4.72 27.59
N ARG A 93 20.24 4.17 27.99
CA ARG A 93 19.70 2.92 27.47
C ARG A 93 18.21 3.03 27.25
N ALA A 94 17.74 2.49 26.13
CA ALA A 94 16.34 2.27 25.83
C ALA A 94 16.08 0.77 25.64
N VAL A 95 14.99 0.26 26.22
CA VAL A 95 14.52 -1.12 26.05
C VAL A 95 13.14 -1.10 25.41
N GLY A 96 13.00 -1.85 24.32
CA GLY A 96 11.78 -1.96 23.53
C GLY A 96 11.25 -3.39 23.37
N PRO A 97 10.18 -3.56 22.56
CA PRO A 97 9.58 -4.86 22.31
C PRO A 97 10.57 -5.85 21.67
N ALA A 98 10.29 -7.14 21.85
CA ALA A 98 11.11 -8.25 21.32
C ALA A 98 12.60 -8.20 21.73
N GLY A 99 12.92 -7.52 22.84
CA GLY A 99 14.28 -7.36 23.33
C GLY A 99 15.15 -6.42 22.49
N LEU A 100 14.55 -5.53 21.68
CA LEU A 100 15.29 -4.45 21.04
C LEU A 100 15.84 -3.52 22.11
N THR A 101 17.15 -3.30 22.11
CA THR A 101 17.80 -2.36 23.04
C THR A 101 18.66 -1.37 22.29
N PHE A 102 18.69 -0.13 22.76
CA PHE A 102 19.54 0.95 22.27
C PHE A 102 20.41 1.39 23.45
N GLU A 103 21.73 1.50 23.28
CA GLU A 103 22.62 1.83 24.38
C GLU A 103 23.81 2.66 23.89
N SER A 104 24.16 3.68 24.68
CA SER A 104 25.48 4.31 24.62
C SER A 104 26.08 4.31 26.02
N ARG A 105 27.37 4.02 26.11
CA ARG A 105 28.17 4.05 27.34
C ARG A 105 28.94 5.36 27.55
N SER A 106 28.76 6.31 26.63
CA SER A 106 29.38 7.63 26.69
C SER A 106 28.36 8.67 26.28
N LEU A 107 28.04 9.59 27.19
CA LEU A 107 27.26 10.79 26.92
C LEU A 107 28.20 11.98 26.83
N ALA A 108 28.08 12.75 25.75
CA ALA A 108 28.85 13.99 25.60
C ALA A 108 28.43 14.98 26.69
N PRO A 109 29.39 15.71 27.31
CA PRO A 109 29.07 16.81 28.22
C PRO A 109 28.10 17.79 27.57
N GLY A 110 27.02 18.17 28.28
CA GLY A 110 25.99 19.06 27.76
C GLY A 110 24.85 18.38 26.98
N GLY A 111 24.90 17.06 26.73
CA GLY A 111 23.76 16.31 26.22
C GLY A 111 23.50 16.42 24.71
N GLY A 112 24.53 16.64 23.89
CA GLY A 112 24.37 16.72 22.42
C GLY A 112 23.68 15.50 21.78
N PRO A 113 23.22 15.63 20.52
CA PRO A 113 22.51 14.56 19.82
C PRO A 113 23.35 13.29 19.74
N LEU A 114 22.71 12.15 19.98
CA LEU A 114 23.35 10.85 20.07
C LEU A 114 22.70 9.86 19.11
N ASP A 115 23.49 9.26 18.23
CA ASP A 115 23.03 8.18 17.36
C ASP A 115 23.14 6.83 18.09
N LEU A 116 22.04 6.10 18.16
CA LEU A 116 21.93 4.78 18.76
C LEU A 116 21.48 3.77 17.72
N VAL A 117 22.10 2.59 17.76
CA VAL A 117 21.75 1.45 16.91
C VAL A 117 21.13 0.37 17.78
N SER A 118 20.02 -0.21 17.31
CA SER A 118 19.41 -1.34 18.00
C SER A 118 20.34 -2.54 18.07
N SER A 119 20.37 -3.21 19.21
CA SER A 119 21.17 -4.42 19.46
C SER A 119 20.84 -5.60 18.54
N ARG A 120 19.67 -5.57 17.89
CA ARG A 120 19.17 -6.63 17.00
C ARG A 120 18.55 -6.01 15.77
N LYS A 121 18.58 -6.75 14.66
CA LYS A 121 17.83 -6.40 13.45
C LYS A 121 16.34 -6.65 13.66
N LEU A 122 15.50 -5.87 12.98
CA LEU A 122 14.07 -6.14 12.88
C LEU A 122 13.84 -7.54 12.28
N ALA A 123 12.79 -8.23 12.76
CA ALA A 123 12.39 -9.51 12.21
C ALA A 123 12.14 -9.39 10.69
N ARG A 124 12.45 -10.48 9.96
CA ARG A 124 12.15 -10.58 8.53
C ARG A 124 10.67 -10.91 8.36
N ARG A 125 9.81 -9.91 8.55
CA ARG A 125 8.36 -10.02 8.41
C ARG A 125 7.78 -8.66 8.05
N ILE A 126 6.79 -8.65 7.15
CA ILE A 126 5.94 -7.48 6.92
C ILE A 126 4.98 -7.39 8.11
N GLN A 127 5.02 -6.29 8.85
CA GLN A 127 4.20 -6.13 10.05
C GLN A 127 4.05 -4.66 10.45
N LYS A 128 3.02 -4.40 11.25
CA LYS A 128 2.82 -3.14 11.96
C LYS A 128 3.02 -3.39 13.46
N PHE A 129 3.83 -2.57 14.13
CA PHE A 129 3.93 -2.65 15.59
C PHE A 129 4.23 -1.29 16.23
N THR A 130 3.86 -1.16 17.51
CA THR A 130 4.18 0.02 18.32
C THR A 130 5.53 -0.18 19.01
N LEU A 131 6.51 0.66 18.69
CA LEU A 131 7.81 0.71 19.34
C LEU A 131 7.72 1.52 20.64
N ASN A 132 7.31 0.86 21.72
CA ASN A 132 7.37 1.44 23.06
C ASN A 132 8.78 1.28 23.63
N LEU A 133 9.46 2.40 23.93
CA LEU A 133 10.80 2.39 24.53
C LEU A 133 10.73 2.86 25.97
N SER A 134 11.35 2.09 26.88
CA SER A 134 11.59 2.49 28.27
C SER A 134 13.03 2.95 28.43
N TRP A 135 13.21 4.18 28.88
CA TRP A 135 14.51 4.85 28.97
C TRP A 135 15.06 4.84 30.40
N SER A 136 16.37 4.67 30.51
CA SER A 136 17.13 4.72 31.76
C SER A 136 18.51 5.33 31.52
N ALA A 137 19.04 6.05 32.49
CA ALA A 137 20.40 6.58 32.46
C ALA A 137 21.31 5.85 33.47
N GLY A 138 22.61 5.81 33.17
CA GLY A 138 23.62 5.34 34.11
C GLY A 138 23.69 6.21 35.37
N GLY A 139 24.17 5.64 36.47
CA GLY A 139 24.25 6.35 37.75
C GLY A 139 22.90 6.59 38.44
N GLY A 140 21.81 6.05 37.90
CA GLY A 140 20.47 6.17 38.50
C GLY A 140 19.74 7.48 38.19
N ALA A 141 20.29 8.33 37.31
CA ALA A 141 19.64 9.59 36.95
C ALA A 141 18.29 9.34 36.24
N PRO A 142 17.22 10.06 36.61
CA PRO A 142 15.94 9.92 35.96
C PRO A 142 15.99 10.46 34.52
N VAL A 143 15.26 9.80 33.61
CA VAL A 143 15.03 10.26 32.23
C VAL A 143 13.58 10.73 32.10
N SER A 144 13.37 11.91 31.53
CA SER A 144 12.04 12.48 31.31
C SER A 144 11.82 12.83 29.82
N PRO A 145 10.80 12.25 29.16
CA PRO A 145 9.95 11.17 29.66
C PRO A 145 10.71 9.84 29.76
N SER A 146 10.33 9.00 30.71
CA SER A 146 10.91 7.66 30.88
C SER A 146 10.36 6.64 29.87
N ARG A 147 9.31 6.99 29.13
CA ARG A 147 8.70 6.14 28.09
C ARG A 147 8.38 6.94 26.84
N THR A 148 8.67 6.37 25.68
CA THR A 148 8.29 6.92 24.38
C THR A 148 7.60 5.87 23.52
N SER A 149 6.88 6.30 22.49
CA SER A 149 6.10 5.41 21.62
C SER A 149 6.07 5.95 20.19
N ASN A 150 6.38 5.09 19.23
CA ASN A 150 6.25 5.37 17.79
C ASN A 150 5.64 4.17 17.08
N LEU A 151 4.84 4.43 16.05
CA LEU A 151 4.29 3.38 15.21
C LEU A 151 5.29 3.03 14.09
N VAL A 152 5.62 1.75 13.93
CA VAL A 152 6.59 1.27 12.94
C VAL A 152 5.91 0.33 11.97
N TYR A 153 6.00 0.65 10.68
CA TYR A 153 5.67 -0.26 9.58
C TYR A 153 6.94 -0.92 9.07
N VAL A 154 6.99 -2.24 9.12
CA VAL A 154 8.08 -3.03 8.55
C VAL A 154 7.69 -3.47 7.15
N THR A 155 8.44 -3.04 6.15
CA THR A 155 8.21 -3.36 4.73
C THR A 155 9.24 -4.38 4.24
N MET A 156 9.00 -5.01 3.09
CA MET A 156 9.95 -5.97 2.52
C MET A 156 11.20 -5.27 1.99
N GLY A 157 11.02 -4.09 1.42
CA GLY A 157 12.07 -3.20 0.93
C GLY A 157 11.63 -1.73 0.94
N ARG A 158 12.43 -0.86 0.33
CA ARG A 158 12.07 0.56 0.18
C ARG A 158 10.85 0.68 -0.76
N PRO A 159 9.79 1.41 -0.37
CA PRO A 159 8.66 1.68 -1.26
C PRO A 159 9.10 2.32 -2.59
N GLN A 160 8.41 2.00 -3.68
CA GLN A 160 8.73 2.44 -5.04
C GLN A 160 7.82 3.61 -5.47
N THR A 161 8.41 4.74 -5.88
CA THR A 161 7.67 5.99 -6.20
C THR A 161 7.92 6.51 -7.62
N ASP A 162 8.71 5.79 -8.43
CA ASP A 162 9.14 6.19 -9.78
C ASP A 162 8.00 6.34 -10.81
N LYS A 163 6.78 5.88 -10.47
CA LYS A 163 5.62 5.86 -11.37
C LYS A 163 4.41 6.62 -10.82
N GLN A 164 4.59 7.43 -9.77
CA GLN A 164 3.52 8.23 -9.15
C GLN A 164 2.91 9.32 -10.04
N HIS A 165 3.59 9.66 -11.15
CA HIS A 165 3.08 10.58 -12.16
C HIS A 165 2.26 9.87 -13.26
N ILE A 166 2.30 8.53 -13.29
CA ILE A 166 1.56 7.70 -14.24
C ILE A 166 0.32 7.10 -13.56
N TRP A 167 0.50 6.55 -12.36
CA TRP A 167 -0.56 5.83 -11.65
C TRP A 167 -0.95 6.55 -10.35
N GLN A 168 -2.25 6.76 -10.19
CA GLN A 168 -2.82 7.36 -8.98
C GLN A 168 -2.62 6.46 -7.75
N GLU A 169 -2.51 5.14 -7.96
CA GLU A 169 -2.27 4.15 -6.92
C GLU A 169 -0.87 4.24 -6.33
N ASP A 170 0.06 4.89 -7.02
CA ASP A 170 1.44 5.03 -6.56
C ASP A 170 1.59 6.23 -5.63
N GLY A 171 2.51 6.10 -4.67
CA GLY A 171 2.77 7.10 -3.64
C GLY A 171 2.49 6.58 -2.24
N VAL A 172 3.31 7.02 -1.30
CA VAL A 172 3.46 6.43 0.04
C VAL A 172 2.74 7.31 1.06
N THR A 173 1.48 7.00 1.34
CA THR A 173 0.71 7.66 2.41
C THR A 173 0.46 6.71 3.58
N LEU A 174 0.20 7.27 4.76
CA LEU A 174 -0.08 6.48 5.96
C LEU A 174 -1.26 5.51 5.76
N LYS A 175 -2.37 5.97 5.20
CA LYS A 175 -3.56 5.15 4.97
C LYS A 175 -3.27 3.96 4.04
N ARG A 176 -2.51 4.20 2.97
CA ARG A 176 -2.10 3.15 2.00
C ARG A 176 -1.12 2.15 2.62
N MET A 177 -0.15 2.64 3.40
CA MET A 177 0.80 1.79 4.13
C MET A 177 0.06 0.87 5.12
N ASP A 178 -0.80 1.45 5.94
CA ASP A 178 -1.59 0.72 6.93
C ASP A 178 -2.45 -0.36 6.27
N ARG A 179 -3.15 -0.01 5.18
CA ARG A 179 -3.96 -0.96 4.44
C ARG A 179 -3.12 -2.07 3.81
N ALA A 180 -2.02 -1.75 3.14
CA ALA A 180 -1.16 -2.75 2.52
C ALA A 180 -0.60 -3.74 3.55
N VAL A 181 -0.10 -3.25 4.68
CA VAL A 181 0.40 -4.11 5.76
C VAL A 181 -0.73 -4.97 6.32
N SER A 182 -1.91 -4.42 6.62
CA SER A 182 -3.03 -5.19 7.16
C SER A 182 -3.53 -6.32 6.23
N TRP A 183 -3.34 -6.19 4.92
CA TRP A 183 -3.73 -7.21 3.95
C TRP A 183 -2.68 -8.30 3.77
N ILE A 184 -1.40 -7.93 3.84
CA ILE A 184 -0.26 -8.80 3.50
C ILE A 184 0.34 -9.48 4.74
N GLU A 185 0.36 -8.81 5.89
CA GLU A 185 0.87 -9.40 7.14
C GLU A 185 0.18 -10.74 7.50
N PRO A 186 -1.16 -10.90 7.37
CA PRO A 186 -1.83 -12.16 7.68
C PRO A 186 -1.48 -13.31 6.73
N LEU A 187 -0.95 -13.02 5.53
CA LEU A 187 -0.52 -14.06 4.58
C LEU A 187 0.70 -14.83 5.10
N ASN A 188 1.45 -14.25 6.06
CA ASN A 188 2.59 -14.87 6.73
C ASN A 188 3.62 -15.51 5.77
N THR A 189 3.85 -14.86 4.64
CA THR A 189 4.80 -15.30 3.62
C THR A 189 5.72 -14.16 3.20
N LEU A 190 6.92 -14.52 2.76
CA LEU A 190 7.86 -13.62 2.11
C LEU A 190 8.11 -13.99 0.65
N ASP A 191 7.41 -14.99 0.08
CA ASP A 191 7.45 -15.25 -1.36
C ASP A 191 6.59 -14.18 -2.07
N PRO A 192 7.19 -13.31 -2.91
CA PRO A 192 6.45 -12.29 -3.63
C PRO A 192 5.29 -12.83 -4.48
N HIS A 193 5.42 -14.03 -5.05
CA HIS A 193 4.34 -14.64 -5.83
C HIS A 193 3.17 -15.10 -4.95
N GLU A 194 3.43 -15.64 -3.77
CA GLU A 194 2.38 -15.97 -2.80
C GLU A 194 1.68 -14.71 -2.29
N ILE A 195 2.40 -13.60 -2.11
CA ILE A 195 1.82 -12.29 -1.79
C ILE A 195 0.88 -11.84 -2.91
N VAL A 196 1.31 -11.85 -4.17
CA VAL A 196 0.45 -11.45 -5.31
C VAL A 196 -0.81 -12.32 -5.37
N ASN A 197 -0.65 -13.64 -5.24
CA ASN A 197 -1.76 -14.58 -5.26
C ASN A 197 -2.74 -14.35 -4.09
N GLY A 198 -2.24 -14.16 -2.87
CA GLY A 198 -3.06 -13.89 -1.70
C GLY A 198 -3.81 -12.56 -1.76
N LEU A 199 -3.24 -11.54 -2.41
CA LEU A 199 -3.92 -10.28 -2.68
C LEU A 199 -5.05 -10.45 -3.72
N LEU A 200 -4.78 -11.17 -4.82
CA LEU A 200 -5.80 -11.42 -5.85
C LEU A 200 -6.95 -12.28 -5.35
N ALA A 201 -6.70 -13.25 -4.46
CA ALA A 201 -7.74 -14.12 -3.91
C ALA A 201 -8.85 -13.35 -3.16
N ARG A 202 -8.61 -12.08 -2.79
CA ARG A 202 -9.64 -11.20 -2.21
C ARG A 202 -10.69 -10.76 -3.23
N PHE A 203 -10.41 -10.88 -4.52
CA PHE A 203 -11.28 -10.49 -5.62
C PHE A 203 -11.50 -11.71 -6.54
N PRO A 204 -12.36 -12.67 -6.13
CA PRO A 204 -12.58 -13.90 -6.89
C PRO A 204 -13.30 -13.66 -8.22
N ILE A 205 -13.94 -12.50 -8.38
CA ILE A 205 -14.64 -12.06 -9.58
C ILE A 205 -14.41 -10.57 -9.82
N TYR A 206 -14.54 -10.12 -11.05
CA TYR A 206 -14.66 -8.71 -11.40
C TYR A 206 -16.13 -8.29 -11.54
N THR A 207 -16.40 -6.99 -11.65
CA THR A 207 -17.72 -6.47 -12.04
C THR A 207 -17.60 -5.34 -13.06
N LEU A 208 -18.59 -5.26 -13.96
CA LEU A 208 -18.79 -4.16 -14.91
C LEU A 208 -19.97 -3.26 -14.52
N GLN A 209 -20.70 -3.61 -13.45
CA GLN A 209 -21.86 -2.84 -13.01
C GLN A 209 -21.49 -1.91 -11.85
N PRO A 210 -21.84 -0.62 -11.91
CA PRO A 210 -21.72 0.28 -10.77
C PRO A 210 -22.55 -0.19 -9.57
N SER A 211 -21.96 -0.13 -8.38
CA SER A 211 -22.66 -0.42 -7.12
C SER A 211 -23.06 0.87 -6.41
N PRO A 212 -24.32 1.03 -5.97
CA PRO A 212 -24.75 2.20 -5.20
C PRO A 212 -24.12 2.25 -3.80
N ARG A 213 -23.50 1.16 -3.33
CA ARG A 213 -22.79 1.11 -2.04
C ARG A 213 -21.41 1.75 -2.10
N VAL A 214 -20.84 1.90 -3.29
CA VAL A 214 -19.57 2.60 -3.49
C VAL A 214 -19.85 4.06 -3.81
N PRO A 215 -19.31 5.03 -3.05
CA PRO A 215 -19.48 6.45 -3.32
C PRO A 215 -19.11 6.80 -4.77
N ARG A 216 -19.98 7.57 -5.43
CA ARG A 216 -19.85 7.92 -6.86
C ARG A 216 -18.49 8.53 -7.21
N GLN A 217 -17.88 9.30 -6.30
CA GLN A 217 -16.57 9.92 -6.47
C GLN A 217 -15.43 8.92 -6.78
N TYR A 218 -15.60 7.65 -6.43
CA TYR A 218 -14.62 6.61 -6.74
C TYR A 218 -14.78 6.02 -8.13
N HIS A 219 -15.79 6.42 -8.92
CA HIS A 219 -16.00 5.94 -10.30
C HIS A 219 -15.99 4.40 -10.42
N HIS A 220 -16.60 3.70 -9.44
CA HIS A 220 -16.78 2.25 -9.50
C HIS A 220 -17.63 1.88 -10.74
N PRO A 221 -17.28 0.80 -11.46
CA PRO A 221 -16.26 -0.21 -11.12
C PRO A 221 -14.87 0.05 -11.70
N THR A 222 -14.72 1.10 -12.52
CA THR A 222 -13.46 1.41 -13.19
C THR A 222 -12.39 1.89 -12.22
N TYR A 223 -12.75 2.65 -11.17
CA TYR A 223 -11.81 3.36 -10.31
C TYR A 223 -10.80 4.24 -11.07
N LEU A 224 -11.20 4.79 -12.22
CA LEU A 224 -10.46 5.80 -12.96
C LEU A 224 -10.87 7.19 -12.44
N ASN A 225 -10.24 7.62 -11.35
CA ASN A 225 -10.57 8.84 -10.61
C ASN A 225 -9.31 9.51 -10.05
N SER A 226 -9.46 10.75 -9.54
CA SER A 226 -8.41 11.49 -8.80
C SER A 226 -8.48 11.30 -7.28
N GLU A 227 -9.35 10.42 -6.80
CA GLU A 227 -9.62 10.13 -5.38
C GLU A 227 -8.75 9.00 -4.83
N GLY A 228 -7.60 8.75 -5.44
CA GLY A 228 -6.70 7.65 -5.07
C GLY A 228 -6.85 6.39 -5.92
N GLY A 229 -7.63 6.44 -7.01
CA GLY A 229 -7.76 5.34 -7.96
C GLY A 229 -8.37 4.10 -7.31
N ALA A 230 -7.74 2.95 -7.53
CA ALA A 230 -8.23 1.65 -7.09
C ALA A 230 -8.08 1.40 -5.56
N TRP A 231 -7.40 2.27 -4.80
CA TRP A 231 -7.24 2.07 -3.35
C TRP A 231 -8.57 2.00 -2.58
N ALA A 232 -9.59 2.72 -3.04
CA ALA A 232 -10.92 2.67 -2.41
C ALA A 232 -11.57 1.29 -2.49
N MET A 233 -11.19 0.43 -3.44
CA MET A 233 -11.66 -0.97 -3.49
C MET A 233 -11.38 -1.73 -2.19
N THR A 234 -10.34 -1.34 -1.46
CA THR A 234 -10.01 -1.99 -0.19
C THR A 234 -11.08 -1.80 0.88
N ASP A 235 -11.86 -0.71 0.82
CA ASP A 235 -12.99 -0.42 1.71
C ASP A 235 -14.29 -1.11 1.25
N TYR A 236 -14.34 -1.58 -0.01
CA TYR A 236 -15.52 -2.13 -0.66
C TYR A 236 -15.24 -3.46 -1.36
N VAL A 237 -14.46 -4.34 -0.73
CA VAL A 237 -13.99 -5.61 -1.34
C VAL A 237 -15.14 -6.44 -1.91
N GLN A 238 -16.31 -6.44 -1.26
CA GLN A 238 -17.49 -7.19 -1.71
C GLN A 238 -18.11 -6.64 -3.01
N GLU A 239 -17.90 -5.36 -3.32
CA GLU A 239 -18.42 -4.73 -4.52
C GLU A 239 -17.46 -4.87 -5.72
N THR A 240 -16.26 -5.42 -5.48
CA THR A 240 -15.16 -5.64 -6.44
C THR A 240 -14.93 -4.46 -7.41
N GLY A 241 -14.17 -4.66 -8.48
CA GLY A 241 -13.97 -3.69 -9.55
C GLY A 241 -13.72 -4.40 -10.87
N GLU A 242 -13.43 -3.64 -11.91
CA GLU A 242 -13.00 -4.23 -13.18
C GLU A 242 -11.62 -4.89 -13.05
N CYS A 243 -11.29 -5.82 -13.95
CA CYS A 243 -10.01 -6.54 -13.95
C CYS A 243 -8.80 -5.58 -13.88
N GLN A 244 -8.85 -4.44 -14.58
CA GLN A 244 -7.79 -3.42 -14.55
C GLN A 244 -7.68 -2.70 -13.19
N ALA A 245 -8.80 -2.49 -12.48
CA ALA A 245 -8.79 -1.84 -11.18
C ALA A 245 -8.16 -2.76 -10.12
N ILE A 246 -8.50 -4.04 -10.16
CA ILE A 246 -7.90 -5.08 -9.31
C ILE A 246 -6.37 -5.11 -9.52
N VAL A 247 -5.93 -5.20 -10.77
CA VAL A 247 -4.50 -5.25 -11.12
C VAL A 247 -3.75 -3.98 -10.68
N ARG A 248 -4.34 -2.79 -10.88
CA ARG A 248 -3.78 -1.51 -10.40
C ARG A 248 -3.61 -1.48 -8.88
N LEU A 249 -4.63 -1.93 -8.13
CA LEU A 249 -4.55 -1.98 -6.67
C LEU A 249 -3.42 -2.90 -6.20
N VAL A 250 -3.37 -4.13 -6.73
CA VAL A 250 -2.34 -5.11 -6.35
C VAL A 250 -0.95 -4.55 -6.66
N ARG A 251 -0.74 -3.99 -7.86
CA ARG A 251 0.51 -3.30 -8.23
C ARG A 251 0.87 -2.20 -7.22
N GLY A 252 -0.10 -1.36 -6.85
CA GLY A 252 0.07 -0.29 -5.86
C GLY A 252 0.52 -0.81 -4.49
N MET A 253 -0.08 -1.90 -3.99
CA MET A 253 0.32 -2.51 -2.71
C MET A 253 1.74 -3.10 -2.74
N LEU A 254 2.12 -3.78 -3.83
CA LEU A 254 3.47 -4.33 -3.98
C LEU A 254 4.51 -3.22 -3.94
N ARG A 255 4.24 -2.10 -4.63
CA ARG A 255 5.12 -0.93 -4.67
C ARG A 255 5.15 -0.19 -3.34
N GLN A 256 4.02 -0.09 -2.65
CA GLN A 256 3.90 0.50 -1.30
C GLN A 256 4.79 -0.21 -0.26
N LEU A 257 4.92 -1.54 -0.34
CA LEU A 257 5.73 -2.33 0.60
C LEU A 257 7.15 -2.67 0.09
N GLY A 258 7.51 -2.15 -1.08
CA GLY A 258 8.81 -2.44 -1.71
C GLY A 258 9.02 -3.94 -1.95
N ILE A 259 7.95 -4.66 -2.31
CA ILE A 259 8.05 -6.07 -2.69
C ILE A 259 8.95 -6.16 -3.94
N PRO A 260 10.02 -6.97 -3.91
CA PRO A 260 10.94 -7.09 -5.04
C PRO A 260 10.26 -7.81 -6.20
N GLY A 261 10.66 -7.43 -7.41
CA GLY A 261 10.12 -7.97 -8.65
C GLY A 261 9.72 -6.87 -9.62
N ARG A 262 9.57 -7.24 -10.89
CA ARG A 262 9.12 -6.33 -11.94
C ARG A 262 7.62 -6.52 -12.15
N THR A 263 6.87 -5.43 -12.09
CA THR A 263 5.44 -5.39 -12.38
C THR A 263 5.19 -4.71 -13.73
N ARG A 264 4.29 -5.26 -14.54
CA ARG A 264 3.71 -4.60 -15.72
C ARG A 264 2.23 -4.90 -15.77
N MET A 265 1.44 -3.95 -16.23
CA MET A 265 0.02 -4.16 -16.42
C MET A 265 -0.21 -4.43 -17.88
N ILE A 266 -0.56 -5.66 -18.18
CA ILE A 266 -0.84 -6.09 -19.54
C ILE A 266 -2.34 -6.20 -19.73
N VAL A 267 -2.81 -5.89 -20.93
CA VAL A 267 -4.15 -6.21 -21.39
C VAL A 267 -4.07 -7.26 -22.48
N VAL A 268 -5.01 -8.19 -22.47
CA VAL A 268 -5.07 -9.33 -23.38
C VAL A 268 -6.44 -9.38 -24.05
N TRP A 269 -6.47 -9.52 -25.38
CA TRP A 269 -7.71 -9.60 -26.14
C TRP A 269 -7.56 -10.44 -27.40
N GLY A 270 -8.69 -10.84 -27.99
CA GLY A 270 -8.76 -11.37 -29.35
C GLY A 270 -9.40 -10.32 -30.27
N ASP A 271 -8.98 -10.27 -31.53
CA ASP A 271 -9.48 -9.31 -32.53
C ASP A 271 -10.07 -10.06 -33.73
N PRO A 272 -11.32 -9.77 -34.14
CA PRO A 272 -11.97 -10.50 -35.24
C PRO A 272 -11.24 -10.38 -36.58
N ASN A 273 -10.41 -9.36 -36.76
CA ASN A 273 -9.62 -9.13 -37.97
C ASN A 273 -8.26 -9.82 -37.93
N VAL A 274 -7.90 -10.46 -36.81
CA VAL A 274 -6.62 -11.15 -36.63
C VAL A 274 -6.90 -12.63 -36.35
N ASP A 275 -6.65 -13.48 -37.34
CA ASP A 275 -6.86 -14.94 -37.25
C ASP A 275 -8.26 -15.34 -36.74
N GLY A 276 -9.28 -14.59 -37.15
CA GLY A 276 -10.66 -14.81 -36.72
C GLY A 276 -10.85 -14.72 -35.21
N GLY A 277 -10.06 -13.90 -34.52
CA GLY A 277 -10.10 -13.75 -33.06
C GLY A 277 -9.32 -14.80 -32.28
N ARG A 278 -8.79 -15.85 -32.92
CA ARG A 278 -8.12 -16.95 -32.21
C ARG A 278 -6.73 -16.60 -31.71
N ARG A 279 -6.09 -15.62 -32.34
CA ARG A 279 -4.77 -15.14 -31.90
C ARG A 279 -4.92 -14.23 -30.69
N THR A 280 -4.26 -14.60 -29.61
CA THR A 280 -4.10 -13.74 -28.44
C THR A 280 -3.22 -12.54 -28.77
N LEU A 281 -3.77 -11.34 -28.56
CA LEU A 281 -3.06 -10.07 -28.62
C LEU A 281 -2.83 -9.57 -27.21
N SER A 282 -1.71 -8.90 -26.98
CA SER A 282 -1.42 -8.28 -25.70
C SER A 282 -0.67 -6.96 -25.85
N ALA A 283 -0.79 -6.09 -24.85
CA ALA A 283 -0.06 -4.85 -24.78
C ALA A 283 0.16 -4.43 -23.33
N ASP A 284 1.25 -3.71 -23.09
CA ASP A 284 1.54 -3.05 -21.82
C ASP A 284 0.77 -1.72 -21.75
N LEU A 285 -0.11 -1.58 -20.76
CA LEU A 285 -0.93 -0.37 -20.57
C LEU A 285 -0.09 0.88 -20.27
N GLU A 286 1.11 0.74 -19.69
CA GLU A 286 1.98 1.90 -19.50
C GLU A 286 2.53 2.43 -20.84
N GLN A 287 2.66 1.56 -21.84
CA GLN A 287 3.17 1.93 -23.16
C GLN A 287 2.05 2.26 -24.15
N ARG A 288 0.90 1.60 -24.00
CA ARG A 288 -0.28 1.75 -24.86
C ARG A 288 -1.55 1.85 -24.00
N PRO A 289 -1.86 3.03 -23.42
CA PRO A 289 -2.98 3.20 -22.49
C PRO A 289 -4.35 2.89 -23.09
N TRP A 290 -4.48 2.98 -24.41
CA TRP A 290 -5.72 2.74 -25.16
C TRP A 290 -5.80 1.33 -25.77
N ALA A 291 -4.87 0.44 -25.42
CA ALA A 291 -4.86 -0.91 -25.95
C ALA A 291 -6.08 -1.72 -25.51
N GLY A 292 -6.52 -2.63 -26.36
CA GLY A 292 -7.73 -3.41 -26.18
C GLY A 292 -8.49 -3.56 -27.49
N LEU A 293 -9.56 -4.34 -27.43
CA LEU A 293 -10.48 -4.50 -28.55
C LEU A 293 -11.21 -3.18 -28.81
N ASP A 294 -11.07 -2.66 -30.04
CA ASP A 294 -11.74 -1.45 -30.51
C ASP A 294 -12.03 -1.57 -32.01
N VAL A 295 -12.87 -2.53 -32.35
CA VAL A 295 -13.22 -2.81 -33.75
C VAL A 295 -14.72 -2.63 -33.94
N THR A 296 -15.06 -1.87 -34.97
CA THR A 296 -16.45 -1.66 -35.39
C THR A 296 -16.58 -1.97 -36.88
N ARG A 297 -17.80 -2.30 -37.30
CA ARG A 297 -18.16 -2.41 -38.72
C ARG A 297 -19.64 -2.06 -38.91
N THR A 298 -19.99 -1.58 -40.09
CA THR A 298 -21.38 -1.26 -40.42
C THR A 298 -21.95 -2.35 -41.32
N VAL A 299 -23.13 -2.87 -40.97
CA VAL A 299 -23.87 -3.87 -41.75
C VAL A 299 -25.30 -3.37 -41.91
N GLY A 300 -25.67 -2.97 -43.13
CA GLY A 300 -26.91 -2.24 -43.37
C GLY A 300 -26.89 -0.87 -42.67
N ASP A 301 -27.91 -0.61 -41.87
CA ASP A 301 -28.08 0.60 -41.06
C ASP A 301 -27.55 0.45 -39.61
N ARG A 302 -26.97 -0.71 -39.26
CA ARG A 302 -26.53 -1.01 -37.88
C ARG A 302 -25.01 -0.99 -37.76
N VAL A 303 -24.53 -0.35 -36.69
CA VAL A 303 -23.14 -0.41 -36.26
C VAL A 303 -22.95 -1.63 -35.37
N TRP A 304 -22.06 -2.52 -35.79
CA TRP A 304 -21.64 -3.69 -35.02
C TRP A 304 -20.31 -3.37 -34.34
N ARG A 305 -20.19 -3.74 -33.07
CA ARG A 305 -18.98 -3.59 -32.26
C ARG A 305 -18.49 -4.98 -31.86
N ALA A 306 -17.18 -5.16 -31.82
CA ALA A 306 -16.60 -6.40 -31.31
C ALA A 306 -16.50 -6.35 -29.78
N ALA A 307 -16.79 -7.47 -29.11
CA ALA A 307 -16.62 -7.61 -27.66
C ALA A 307 -16.21 -9.04 -27.29
N LEU A 308 -15.39 -9.16 -26.24
CA LEU A 308 -15.15 -10.42 -25.54
C LEU A 308 -16.30 -10.62 -24.57
N VAL A 309 -16.98 -11.77 -24.63
CA VAL A 309 -18.13 -12.07 -23.77
C VAL A 309 -17.75 -13.15 -22.76
N ASP A 310 -18.09 -12.94 -21.49
CA ASP A 310 -17.69 -13.83 -20.39
C ASP A 310 -18.62 -15.04 -20.17
N GLY A 311 -19.85 -14.96 -20.67
CA GLY A 311 -20.87 -16.01 -20.59
C GLY A 311 -21.38 -16.46 -21.96
N PRO A 312 -22.06 -17.61 -22.01
CA PRO A 312 -22.63 -18.13 -23.24
C PRO A 312 -23.70 -17.21 -23.82
N VAL A 313 -23.67 -17.04 -25.15
CA VAL A 313 -24.67 -16.26 -25.88
C VAL A 313 -25.10 -16.93 -27.19
N GLU A 314 -26.24 -16.49 -27.72
CA GLU A 314 -26.83 -16.98 -28.98
C GLU A 314 -26.87 -15.90 -30.05
N GLU A 315 -26.54 -16.25 -31.30
CA GLU A 315 -26.70 -15.33 -32.43
C GLU A 315 -28.16 -14.92 -32.61
N GLY A 316 -28.37 -13.63 -32.87
CA GLY A 316 -29.67 -13.02 -33.08
C GLY A 316 -30.45 -12.69 -31.82
N ARG A 317 -30.02 -13.17 -30.64
CA ARG A 317 -30.66 -12.92 -29.35
C ARG A 317 -30.27 -11.56 -28.77
N THR A 318 -31.24 -10.93 -28.09
CA THR A 318 -31.04 -9.69 -27.34
C THR A 318 -30.90 -9.99 -25.86
N TYR A 319 -29.90 -9.36 -25.25
CA TYR A 319 -29.59 -9.40 -23.83
C TYR A 319 -29.74 -8.01 -23.22
N PRO A 320 -30.14 -7.90 -21.94
CA PRO A 320 -30.09 -6.62 -21.23
C PRO A 320 -28.63 -6.22 -21.00
N ALA A 321 -28.42 -5.01 -20.46
CA ALA A 321 -27.10 -4.50 -20.14
C ALA A 321 -26.24 -5.53 -19.37
N SER A 322 -24.94 -5.53 -19.65
CA SER A 322 -23.98 -6.45 -19.02
C SER A 322 -24.12 -6.52 -17.51
N HIS A 323 -24.06 -7.74 -16.97
CA HIS A 323 -24.22 -8.05 -15.54
C HIS A 323 -25.57 -7.62 -14.92
N THR A 324 -26.59 -7.30 -15.72
CA THR A 324 -27.97 -7.15 -15.22
C THR A 324 -28.49 -8.50 -14.73
N ARG A 325 -29.12 -8.54 -13.55
CA ARG A 325 -29.75 -9.75 -13.01
C ARG A 325 -30.98 -10.14 -13.85
N LEU A 326 -30.98 -11.36 -14.34
CA LEU A 326 -32.07 -11.97 -15.11
C LEU A 326 -33.16 -12.57 -14.19
N PRO A 327 -34.36 -12.86 -14.71
CA PRO A 327 -35.45 -13.43 -13.91
C PRO A 327 -35.13 -14.77 -13.25
N ASP A 328 -34.21 -15.55 -13.84
CA ASP A 328 -33.71 -16.82 -13.30
C ASP A 328 -32.61 -16.65 -12.22
N GLY A 329 -32.29 -15.40 -11.88
CA GLY A 329 -31.28 -15.04 -10.88
C GLY A 329 -29.84 -15.01 -11.42
N THR A 330 -29.61 -15.42 -12.67
CA THR A 330 -28.30 -15.33 -13.33
C THR A 330 -28.00 -13.89 -13.76
N LEU A 331 -26.77 -13.64 -14.22
CA LEU A 331 -26.38 -12.32 -14.75
C LEU A 331 -26.31 -12.38 -16.27
N SER A 332 -26.78 -11.32 -16.93
CA SER A 332 -26.53 -11.11 -18.37
C SER A 332 -25.02 -11.10 -18.63
N PRO A 333 -24.51 -11.77 -19.69
CA PRO A 333 -23.07 -11.82 -19.94
C PRO A 333 -22.44 -10.42 -20.10
N GLY A 334 -21.25 -10.27 -19.53
CA GLY A 334 -20.43 -9.07 -19.59
C GLY A 334 -19.74 -8.91 -20.93
N LEU A 335 -19.76 -7.69 -21.47
CA LEU A 335 -19.03 -7.31 -22.68
C LEU A 335 -17.74 -6.59 -22.30
N ASN A 336 -16.61 -7.20 -22.66
CA ASN A 336 -15.28 -6.74 -22.29
C ASN A 336 -14.46 -6.35 -23.53
N ARG A 337 -13.56 -5.38 -23.36
CA ARG A 337 -12.57 -5.03 -24.39
C ARG A 337 -11.28 -5.84 -24.28
N TYR A 338 -10.98 -6.35 -23.09
CA TYR A 338 -9.78 -7.10 -22.77
C TYR A 338 -9.92 -7.76 -21.40
N GLU A 339 -9.01 -8.66 -21.07
CA GLU A 339 -8.67 -9.04 -19.70
C GLU A 339 -7.37 -8.34 -19.28
N ALA A 340 -7.37 -7.70 -18.11
CA ALA A 340 -6.16 -7.09 -17.56
C ALA A 340 -5.46 -8.08 -16.62
N ALA A 341 -4.14 -8.20 -16.75
CA ALA A 341 -3.32 -9.01 -15.87
C ALA A 341 -2.09 -8.26 -15.38
N LEU A 342 -1.67 -8.55 -14.14
CA LEU A 342 -0.36 -8.17 -13.64
C LEU A 342 0.66 -9.19 -14.14
N GLU A 343 1.50 -8.81 -15.11
CA GLU A 343 2.73 -9.54 -15.41
C GLU A 343 3.72 -9.26 -14.26
N PHE A 344 4.05 -10.29 -13.49
CA PHE A 344 4.95 -10.16 -12.35
C PHE A 344 6.10 -11.15 -12.45
N SER A 345 7.32 -10.60 -12.42
CA SER A 345 8.56 -11.37 -12.55
C SER A 345 9.43 -11.22 -11.30
N HIS A 346 9.74 -12.34 -10.63
CA HIS A 346 10.63 -12.39 -9.47
C HIS A 346 11.32 -13.76 -9.39
N GLY A 347 12.59 -13.80 -8.97
CA GLY A 347 13.33 -15.05 -8.75
C GLY A 347 13.44 -15.94 -10.00
N GLY A 348 13.52 -15.36 -11.20
CA GLY A 348 13.59 -16.09 -12.47
C GLY A 348 12.24 -16.67 -12.95
N ARG A 349 11.14 -16.42 -12.24
CA ARG A 349 9.79 -16.83 -12.61
C ARG A 349 8.95 -15.63 -13.02
N THR A 350 8.23 -15.75 -14.14
CA THR A 350 7.22 -14.80 -14.58
C THR A 350 5.86 -15.48 -14.54
N ARG A 351 4.85 -14.77 -14.04
CA ARG A 351 3.45 -15.21 -13.99
C ARG A 351 2.54 -14.05 -14.36
N TYR A 352 1.37 -14.38 -14.89
CA TYR A 352 0.35 -13.43 -15.29
C TYR A 352 -0.88 -13.59 -14.39
N TYR A 353 -1.15 -12.57 -13.59
CA TYR A 353 -2.16 -12.57 -12.54
C TYR A 353 -3.37 -11.77 -13.06
N ALA A 354 -4.34 -12.47 -13.65
CA ALA A 354 -5.52 -11.87 -14.28
C ALA A 354 -6.54 -11.41 -13.23
N GLY A 355 -7.04 -10.19 -13.38
CA GLY A 355 -7.86 -9.50 -12.40
C GLY A 355 -9.24 -10.14 -12.21
N GLY A 356 -9.35 -11.06 -11.25
CA GLY A 356 -10.60 -11.77 -10.98
C GLY A 356 -10.84 -12.99 -11.87
N ALA A 357 -9.78 -13.50 -12.52
CA ALA A 357 -9.90 -14.61 -13.47
C ALA A 357 -8.90 -15.76 -13.27
N GLY A 358 -7.74 -15.52 -12.64
CA GLY A 358 -6.78 -16.57 -12.29
C GLY A 358 -5.32 -16.22 -12.50
N VAL A 359 -4.46 -17.24 -12.44
CA VAL A 359 -3.00 -17.11 -12.59
C VAL A 359 -2.52 -18.01 -13.72
N PHE A 360 -1.70 -17.46 -14.61
CA PHE A 360 -1.26 -18.11 -15.84
C PHE A 360 0.26 -18.07 -16.00
N ASP A 361 0.81 -19.06 -16.70
CA ASP A 361 2.24 -19.13 -17.08
C ASP A 361 2.57 -18.23 -18.28
N SER A 362 1.59 -17.94 -19.13
CA SER A 362 1.76 -17.13 -20.34
C SER A 362 0.47 -16.34 -20.64
N VAL A 363 0.51 -15.45 -21.64
CA VAL A 363 -0.63 -14.60 -22.00
C VAL A 363 -1.68 -15.35 -22.82
N GLU A 364 -1.25 -16.34 -23.61
CA GLU A 364 -2.08 -17.11 -24.53
C GLU A 364 -3.33 -17.71 -23.87
N PRO A 365 -3.24 -18.44 -22.73
CA PRO A 365 -4.40 -19.05 -22.09
C PRO A 365 -5.38 -18.05 -21.46
N ILE A 366 -4.99 -16.78 -21.26
CA ILE A 366 -5.84 -15.75 -20.64
C ILE A 366 -7.08 -15.47 -21.49
N LEU A 367 -6.98 -15.60 -22.81
CA LEU A 367 -8.15 -15.42 -23.69
C LEU A 367 -9.29 -16.42 -23.38
N GLY A 368 -8.95 -17.59 -22.84
CA GLY A 368 -9.89 -18.61 -22.36
C GLY A 368 -10.65 -18.24 -21.08
N VAL A 369 -10.37 -17.08 -20.48
CA VAL A 369 -11.22 -16.50 -19.41
C VAL A 369 -12.61 -16.16 -19.96
N PHE A 370 -12.67 -15.69 -21.20
CA PHE A 370 -13.92 -15.37 -21.88
C PHE A 370 -14.56 -16.62 -22.47
N TRP A 371 -15.89 -16.59 -22.59
CA TRP A 371 -16.60 -17.61 -23.35
C TRP A 371 -16.28 -17.49 -24.84
N GLY A 372 -16.27 -16.27 -25.39
CA GLY A 372 -16.02 -16.07 -26.82
C GLY A 372 -15.81 -14.62 -27.21
N LEU A 373 -15.66 -14.41 -28.52
CA LEU A 373 -15.62 -13.11 -29.19
C LEU A 373 -16.84 -12.99 -30.08
N ILE A 374 -17.55 -11.87 -29.96
CA ILE A 374 -18.79 -11.62 -30.70
C ILE A 374 -18.75 -10.28 -31.41
N TRP A 375 -19.56 -10.16 -32.46
CA TRP A 375 -20.10 -8.90 -32.93
C TRP A 375 -21.46 -8.67 -32.28
N PHE A 376 -21.67 -7.48 -31.72
CA PHE A 376 -22.95 -7.08 -31.16
C PHE A 376 -23.37 -5.71 -31.69
N SER A 377 -24.66 -5.39 -31.61
CA SER A 377 -25.20 -4.05 -31.82
C SER A 377 -25.97 -3.58 -30.58
N SER A 378 -26.10 -2.27 -30.40
CA SER A 378 -26.88 -1.71 -29.30
C SER A 378 -28.35 -2.11 -29.39
N ALA A 379 -28.95 -2.37 -28.22
CA ALA A 379 -30.38 -2.59 -28.04
C ALA A 379 -30.92 -1.60 -26.97
N PRO A 380 -32.25 -1.46 -26.81
CA PRO A 380 -32.83 -0.58 -25.79
C PRO A 380 -32.33 -0.86 -24.37
N ASN A 381 -32.40 0.15 -23.50
CA ASN A 381 -32.01 0.08 -22.08
C ASN A 381 -30.56 -0.39 -21.87
N ASP A 382 -29.63 0.12 -22.69
CA ASP A 382 -28.21 -0.25 -22.71
C ASP A 382 -27.96 -1.76 -22.94
N GLY A 383 -28.97 -2.48 -23.45
CA GLY A 383 -28.86 -3.87 -23.86
C GLY A 383 -28.01 -4.02 -25.12
N TYR A 384 -27.80 -5.28 -25.50
CA TYR A 384 -27.09 -5.63 -26.72
C TYR A 384 -27.76 -6.78 -27.44
N ARG A 385 -27.71 -6.76 -28.77
CA ARG A 385 -28.08 -7.90 -29.61
C ARG A 385 -26.82 -8.54 -30.16
N VAL A 386 -26.71 -9.86 -30.02
CA VAL A 386 -25.61 -10.62 -30.60
C VAL A 386 -25.88 -10.76 -32.09
N GLU A 387 -24.99 -10.20 -32.91
CA GLU A 387 -25.12 -10.21 -34.36
C GLU A 387 -24.41 -11.41 -34.97
N LYS A 388 -23.26 -11.78 -34.41
CA LYS A 388 -22.47 -12.93 -34.86
C LYS A 388 -21.51 -13.39 -33.76
N ILE A 389 -21.35 -14.70 -33.58
CA ILE A 389 -20.27 -15.30 -32.80
C ILE A 389 -19.08 -15.48 -33.72
N VAL A 390 -17.96 -14.85 -33.38
CA VAL A 390 -16.72 -14.93 -34.18
C VAL A 390 -15.96 -16.21 -33.84
N THR A 391 -15.76 -16.45 -32.55
CA THR A 391 -15.10 -17.65 -32.03
C THR A 391 -15.50 -17.89 -30.57
N ILE A 392 -15.40 -19.14 -30.14
CA ILE A 392 -15.60 -19.57 -28.75
C ILE A 392 -14.21 -20.00 -28.22
N TYR A 393 -13.82 -19.50 -27.04
CA TYR A 393 -12.51 -19.75 -26.44
C TYR A 393 -12.54 -20.85 -25.38
N ARG A 394 -13.63 -20.93 -24.61
CA ARG A 394 -13.83 -21.99 -23.61
C ARG A 394 -14.22 -23.30 -24.28
N ARG A 395 -13.51 -24.37 -23.90
CA ARG A 395 -13.96 -25.76 -24.05
C ARG A 395 -14.41 -26.29 -22.70
#